data_AF-A0A3S0X605-F1
#
_entry.id   AF-A0A3S0X605-F1
#
_cell.length_a   1.000
_cell.length_b   1.000
_cell.length_c   1.000
_cell.angle_alpha   90.00
_cell.angle_beta   90.00
_cell.angle_gamma   90.00
#
_symmetry.space_group_name_H-M   'P 1'
#
loop_
_entity.id
_entity.type
_entity.pdbx_description
1 polymer ?
#
loop_
_entity_poly.entity_id
_entity_poly.type
_entity_poly.pdbx_seq_one_letter_code
_entity_poly.pdbx_strand_id
1 'polypeptide(L)'
;MSEAAFEPVRIGIVSVSDRASSGTYEDKGLPSLKEWLGRALKNPIEFEPRLIPDEADRISATLIELVDAGCSLVLTTGGTGPALRDVTPEATLAVAHKEMPGFGEQMRQISLRFVPTAILSRQVAVIRDKSLIINLPGQPKSIAETLEGLKDTEGVQVVPGIFAAVPYCIDLIGGPYLETDDSVCKAFRPKSAIRAR
;
A
#
# COMPACT_ATOMS: atom_id res chain seq x y z
N MET A 1 13.23 1.47 -32.76
CA MET A 1 12.06 2.11 -32.14
C MET A 1 12.27 1.97 -30.65
N SER A 2 12.56 3.06 -29.93
CA SER A 2 12.72 2.97 -28.47
C SER A 2 11.36 2.63 -27.88
N GLU A 3 11.25 1.54 -27.11
CA GLU A 3 10.09 1.36 -26.22
C GLU A 3 9.89 2.66 -25.44
N ALA A 4 8.67 3.20 -25.47
CA ALA A 4 8.36 4.36 -24.65
C ALA A 4 8.61 3.97 -23.19
N ALA A 5 9.57 4.64 -22.56
CA ALA A 5 9.94 4.38 -21.18
C ALA A 5 8.75 4.64 -20.26
N PHE A 6 8.53 3.76 -19.27
CA PHE A 6 7.49 3.95 -18.25
C PHE A 6 7.73 5.24 -17.47
N GLU A 7 6.66 6.01 -17.19
CA GLU A 7 6.74 7.25 -16.41
C GLU A 7 7.27 6.95 -14.99
N PRO A 8 8.28 7.69 -14.47
CA PRO A 8 8.71 7.53 -13.09
C PRO A 8 7.59 7.85 -12.09
N VAL A 9 7.54 7.12 -10.99
CA VAL A 9 6.53 7.30 -9.92
C VAL A 9 7.19 7.49 -8.57
N ARG A 10 6.64 8.39 -7.75
CA ARG A 10 7.07 8.61 -6.36
C ARG A 10 6.13 7.90 -5.40
N ILE A 11 6.66 7.04 -4.54
CA ILE A 11 5.86 6.23 -3.59
C ILE A 11 6.40 6.40 -2.18
N GLY A 12 5.53 6.82 -1.27
CA GLY A 12 5.81 6.88 0.15
C GLY A 12 5.66 5.50 0.78
N ILE A 13 6.64 5.09 1.58
CA ILE A 13 6.56 3.86 2.36
C ILE A 13 6.91 4.15 3.82
N VAL A 14 6.02 3.77 4.73
CA VAL A 14 6.11 4.14 6.15
C VAL A 14 6.06 2.89 7.01
N SER A 15 7.14 2.59 7.72
CA SER A 15 7.13 1.59 8.78
C SER A 15 6.84 2.29 10.11
N VAL A 16 5.74 1.90 10.74
CA VAL A 16 5.29 2.40 12.03
C VAL A 16 5.60 1.33 13.07
N SER A 17 6.60 1.61 13.91
CA SER A 17 7.03 0.70 14.97
C SER A 17 7.91 1.41 16.00
N ASP A 18 7.46 1.44 17.25
CA ASP A 18 8.25 1.87 18.42
C ASP A 18 9.59 1.14 18.54
N ARG A 19 9.57 -0.17 18.30
CA ARG A 19 10.73 -1.04 18.50
C ARG A 19 11.74 -0.95 17.35
N ALA A 20 11.29 -0.77 16.12
CA ALA A 20 12.19 -0.56 15.00
C ALA A 20 12.78 0.86 15.02
N SER A 21 11.95 1.87 15.29
CA SER A 21 12.40 3.26 15.34
C SER A 21 13.39 3.53 16.49
N SER A 22 13.28 2.81 17.61
CA SER A 22 14.26 2.85 18.71
C SER A 22 15.54 2.02 18.47
N GLY A 23 15.63 1.27 17.36
CA GLY A 23 16.77 0.37 17.08
C GLY A 23 16.76 -0.94 17.87
N THR A 24 15.64 -1.29 18.54
CA THR A 24 15.50 -2.55 19.29
C THR A 24 15.47 -3.76 18.36
N TYR A 25 14.92 -3.62 17.14
CA TYR A 25 15.05 -4.62 16.10
C TYR A 25 15.17 -3.99 14.70
N GLU A 26 15.68 -4.76 13.76
CA GLU A 26 15.78 -4.38 12.35
C GLU A 26 14.40 -4.30 11.69
N ASP A 27 14.11 -3.18 11.01
CA ASP A 27 12.88 -3.03 10.24
C ASP A 27 12.85 -4.00 9.05
N LYS A 28 11.77 -4.78 8.97
CA LYS A 28 11.50 -5.65 7.83
C LYS A 28 10.39 -5.12 6.93
N GLY A 29 9.67 -4.09 7.36
CA GLY A 29 8.54 -3.53 6.61
C GLY A 29 8.99 -2.79 5.34
N LEU A 30 9.92 -1.83 5.48
CA LEU A 30 10.40 -1.04 4.34
C LEU A 30 11.12 -1.90 3.29
N PRO A 31 12.03 -2.83 3.65
CA PRO A 31 12.64 -3.73 2.66
C PRO A 31 11.60 -4.55 1.90
N SER A 32 10.61 -5.13 2.59
CA SER A 32 9.57 -5.96 1.95
C SER A 32 8.66 -5.16 1.02
N LEU A 33 8.31 -3.93 1.37
CA LEU A 33 7.54 -3.05 0.48
C LEU A 33 8.33 -2.68 -0.78
N LYS A 34 9.61 -2.32 -0.63
CA LYS A 34 10.49 -2.02 -1.78
C LYS A 34 10.64 -3.21 -2.71
N GLU A 35 10.90 -4.39 -2.14
CA GLU A 35 11.04 -5.63 -2.92
C GLU A 35 9.76 -5.97 -3.67
N TRP A 36 8.61 -5.95 -3.00
CA TRP A 36 7.34 -6.28 -3.63
C TRP A 36 6.98 -5.29 -4.74
N LEU A 37 7.08 -3.98 -4.48
CA LEU A 37 6.80 -2.95 -5.47
C LEU A 37 7.78 -2.99 -6.65
N GLY A 38 9.06 -3.26 -6.41
CA GLY A 38 10.07 -3.41 -7.46
C GLY A 38 9.84 -4.62 -8.39
N ARG A 39 9.14 -5.65 -7.90
CA ARG A 39 8.66 -6.75 -8.75
C ARG A 39 7.33 -6.43 -9.44
N ALA A 40 6.43 -5.75 -8.74
CA ALA A 40 5.06 -5.54 -9.19
C ALA A 40 4.90 -4.43 -10.23
N LEU A 41 5.73 -3.39 -10.19
CA LEU A 41 5.65 -2.24 -11.10
C LEU A 41 6.78 -2.24 -12.12
N LYS A 42 6.45 -1.86 -13.36
CA LYS A 42 7.41 -1.63 -14.45
C LYS A 42 7.92 -0.20 -14.48
N ASN A 43 7.25 0.73 -13.80
CA ASN A 43 7.68 2.12 -13.65
C ASN A 43 9.00 2.20 -12.88
N PRO A 44 9.93 3.11 -13.24
CA PRO A 44 10.98 3.54 -12.33
C PRO A 44 10.36 4.10 -11.05
N ILE A 45 10.77 3.60 -9.89
CA ILE A 45 10.21 4.01 -8.59
C ILE A 45 11.20 4.86 -7.83
N GLU A 46 10.78 6.06 -7.44
CA GLU A 46 11.44 6.87 -6.42
C GLU A 46 10.74 6.62 -5.07
N PHE A 47 11.45 5.95 -4.16
CA PHE A 47 10.91 5.66 -2.84
C PHE A 47 11.17 6.80 -1.85
N GLU A 48 10.15 7.15 -1.08
CA GLU A 48 10.23 8.05 0.06
C GLU A 48 10.03 7.26 1.37
N PRO A 49 11.08 6.62 1.91
CA PRO A 49 10.97 5.79 3.10
C PRO A 49 10.92 6.62 4.37
N ARG A 50 10.10 6.18 5.33
CA ARG A 50 10.02 6.72 6.69
C ARG A 50 9.93 5.58 7.69
N LEU A 51 10.73 5.65 8.75
CA LEU A 51 10.65 4.74 9.90
C LEU A 51 10.35 5.61 11.12
N ILE A 52 9.19 5.39 11.75
CA ILE A 52 8.66 6.26 12.81
C ILE A 52 8.02 5.44 13.94
N PRO A 53 7.92 5.99 15.16
CA PRO A 53 7.21 5.36 16.28
C PRO A 53 5.69 5.37 16.10
N ASP A 54 4.99 4.59 16.92
CA ASP A 54 3.53 4.48 16.98
C ASP A 54 2.92 5.70 17.70
N GLU A 55 3.09 6.90 17.12
CA GLU A 55 2.59 8.17 17.64
C GLU A 55 1.66 8.84 16.62
N ALA A 56 0.39 9.03 16.99
CA ALA A 56 -0.66 9.47 16.07
C ALA A 56 -0.33 10.78 15.33
N ASP A 57 0.17 11.80 16.06
CA ASP A 57 0.55 13.09 15.48
C ASP A 57 1.74 12.95 14.52
N ARG A 58 2.71 12.11 14.87
CA ARG A 58 3.89 11.86 14.03
C ARG A 58 3.52 11.12 12.74
N ILE A 59 2.63 10.13 12.84
CA ILE A 59 2.12 9.39 11.67
C ILE A 59 1.36 10.37 10.77
N SER A 60 0.44 11.15 11.32
CA SER A 60 -0.37 12.12 10.57
C SER A 60 0.51 13.14 9.83
N ALA A 61 1.48 13.75 10.53
CA ALA A 61 2.42 14.69 9.93
C ALA A 61 3.24 14.03 8.81
N THR A 62 3.74 12.81 9.04
CA THR A 62 4.51 12.06 8.04
C THR A 62 3.68 11.75 6.78
N LEU A 63 2.40 11.38 6.95
CA LEU A 63 1.50 11.12 5.83
C LEU A 63 1.26 12.40 5.01
N ILE A 64 1.05 13.54 5.67
CA ILE A 64 0.90 14.84 5.00
C ILE A 64 2.18 15.21 4.23
N GLU A 65 3.35 15.12 4.87
CA GLU A 65 4.65 15.43 4.24
C GLU A 65 4.89 14.60 2.98
N LEU A 66 4.52 13.31 2.98
CA LEU A 66 4.69 12.43 1.82
C LEU A 66 3.75 12.79 0.67
N VAL A 67 2.50 13.16 0.99
CA VAL A 67 1.54 13.65 0.00
C VAL A 67 2.01 14.97 -0.60
N ASP A 68 2.47 15.90 0.23
CA ASP A 68 2.98 17.21 -0.19
C ASP A 68 4.28 17.07 -1.03
N ALA A 69 5.09 16.04 -0.76
CA ALA A 69 6.26 15.67 -1.57
C ALA A 69 5.89 15.05 -2.93
N GLY A 70 4.61 14.88 -3.23
CA GLY A 70 4.13 14.37 -4.52
C GLY A 70 4.04 12.85 -4.63
N CYS A 71 4.01 12.12 -3.50
CA CYS A 71 3.78 10.67 -3.53
C CYS A 71 2.36 10.37 -3.98
N SER A 72 2.15 9.74 -5.15
CA SER A 72 0.82 9.36 -5.62
C SER A 72 0.22 8.16 -4.85
N LEU A 73 1.08 7.41 -4.18
CA LEU A 73 0.74 6.28 -3.32
C LEU A 73 1.56 6.37 -2.04
N VAL A 74 0.92 6.15 -0.90
CA VAL A 74 1.57 5.97 0.40
C VAL A 74 1.12 4.65 1.01
N LEU A 75 2.08 3.78 1.33
CA LEU A 75 1.82 2.51 1.99
C LEU A 75 2.40 2.54 3.39
N THR A 76 1.57 2.33 4.41
CA THR A 76 2.04 2.16 5.78
C THR A 76 2.07 0.68 6.15
N THR A 77 2.96 0.29 7.07
CA THR A 77 3.02 -1.06 7.63
C THR A 77 3.19 -0.97 9.14
N GLY A 78 2.33 -1.66 9.90
CA GLY A 78 2.36 -1.67 11.37
C GLY A 78 1.30 -0.76 12.03
N GLY A 79 1.05 -1.00 13.31
CA GLY A 79 0.16 -0.20 14.15
C GLY A 79 -1.34 -0.27 13.79
N THR A 80 -1.83 -1.39 13.22
CA THR A 80 -3.24 -1.54 12.78
C THR A 80 -4.06 -2.54 13.59
N GLY A 81 -3.51 -3.11 14.66
CA GLY A 81 -4.22 -4.06 15.52
C GLY A 81 -5.16 -3.40 16.53
N PRO A 82 -5.65 -4.18 17.51
CA PRO A 82 -6.54 -3.68 18.55
C PRO A 82 -5.82 -3.14 19.80
N ALA A 83 -4.48 -3.18 19.84
CA ALA A 83 -3.74 -2.73 21.02
C ALA A 83 -3.83 -1.20 21.17
N LEU A 84 -3.72 -0.68 22.40
CA LEU A 84 -3.80 0.77 22.66
C LEU A 84 -2.72 1.60 21.93
N ARG A 85 -1.59 0.98 21.57
CA ARG A 85 -0.53 1.62 20.79
C ARG A 85 -0.81 1.63 19.29
N ASP A 86 -1.72 0.81 18.80
CA ASP A 86 -2.01 0.67 17.36
C ASP A 86 -2.92 1.80 16.89
N VAL A 87 -2.30 2.93 16.52
CA VAL A 87 -2.98 4.20 16.17
C VAL A 87 -2.84 4.61 14.70
N THR A 88 -2.28 3.74 13.85
CA THR A 88 -2.08 4.03 12.41
C THR A 88 -3.40 4.32 11.68
N PRO A 89 -4.51 3.57 11.89
CA PRO A 89 -5.79 3.86 11.27
C PRO A 89 -6.36 5.23 11.67
N GLU A 90 -6.30 5.60 12.96
CA GLU A 90 -6.73 6.90 13.46
C GLU A 90 -5.96 8.04 12.80
N ALA A 91 -4.63 7.94 12.76
CA ALA A 91 -3.79 8.94 12.13
C ALA A 91 -4.06 9.06 10.62
N THR A 92 -4.34 7.94 9.96
CA THR A 92 -4.69 7.91 8.53
C THR A 92 -6.03 8.56 8.27
N LEU A 93 -7.05 8.29 9.10
CA LEU A 93 -8.37 8.91 8.99
C LEU A 93 -8.33 10.42 9.30
N ALA A 94 -7.49 10.84 10.24
CA ALA A 94 -7.35 12.24 10.63
C ALA A 94 -6.87 13.16 9.49
N VAL A 95 -6.14 12.60 8.51
CA VAL A 95 -5.60 13.36 7.36
C VAL A 95 -6.40 13.15 6.07
N ALA A 96 -7.47 12.36 6.11
CA ALA A 96 -8.25 11.96 4.96
C ALA A 96 -9.09 13.11 4.38
N HIS A 97 -9.10 13.26 3.06
CA HIS A 97 -10.11 14.05 2.35
C HIS A 97 -11.31 13.20 1.93
N LYS A 98 -11.09 11.90 1.71
CA LYS A 98 -12.14 10.93 1.39
C LYS A 98 -11.76 9.53 1.86
N GLU A 99 -12.67 8.84 2.52
CA GLU A 99 -12.48 7.45 2.92
C GLU A 99 -12.75 6.48 1.76
N MET A 100 -12.02 5.36 1.75
CA MET A 100 -12.19 4.28 0.77
C MET A 100 -12.52 2.95 1.49
N PRO A 101 -13.74 2.80 2.03
CA PRO A 101 -14.08 1.69 2.94
C PRO A 101 -13.86 0.30 2.33
N GLY A 102 -14.07 0.16 1.02
CA GLY A 102 -13.87 -1.11 0.31
C GLY A 102 -12.45 -1.67 0.40
N PHE A 103 -11.42 -0.84 0.59
CA PHE A 103 -10.06 -1.34 0.82
C PHE A 103 -9.95 -2.04 2.18
N GLY A 104 -10.42 -1.41 3.25
CA GLY A 104 -10.37 -2.01 4.59
C GLY A 104 -11.15 -3.32 4.66
N GLU A 105 -12.34 -3.33 4.07
CA GLU A 105 -13.19 -4.53 3.93
C GLU A 105 -12.46 -5.65 3.18
N GLN A 106 -11.95 -5.35 1.99
CA GLN A 106 -11.34 -6.35 1.12
C GLN A 106 -10.00 -6.84 1.65
N MET A 107 -9.17 -5.99 2.26
CA MET A 107 -7.92 -6.42 2.91
C MET A 107 -8.22 -7.44 4.02
N ARG A 108 -9.24 -7.20 4.87
CA ARG A 108 -9.65 -8.17 5.90
C ARG A 108 -10.14 -9.48 5.28
N GLN A 109 -10.92 -9.44 4.20
CA GLN A 109 -11.40 -10.64 3.50
C GLN A 109 -10.28 -11.45 2.86
N ILE A 110 -9.27 -10.79 2.28
CA ILE A 110 -8.07 -11.45 1.74
C ILE A 110 -7.29 -12.08 2.88
N SER A 111 -6.96 -11.32 3.93
CA SER A 111 -6.17 -11.81 5.07
C SER A 111 -6.84 -12.98 5.82
N LEU A 112 -8.18 -13.03 5.84
CA LEU A 112 -8.95 -14.14 6.41
C LEU A 112 -8.69 -15.50 5.74
N ARG A 113 -8.16 -15.51 4.51
CA ARG A 113 -7.73 -16.74 3.82
C ARG A 113 -6.46 -17.34 4.40
N PHE A 114 -5.68 -16.54 5.14
CA PHE A 114 -4.38 -16.93 5.69
C PHE A 114 -4.42 -17.06 7.22
N VAL A 115 -5.14 -16.16 7.91
CA VAL A 115 -5.23 -16.14 9.37
C VAL A 115 -6.63 -15.76 9.87
N PRO A 116 -7.23 -16.52 10.82
CA PRO A 116 -8.57 -16.20 11.35
C PRO A 116 -8.66 -14.86 12.10
N THR A 117 -7.55 -14.42 12.70
CA THR A 117 -7.48 -13.16 13.47
C THR A 117 -7.40 -11.92 12.59
N ALA A 118 -7.45 -12.05 11.25
CA ALA A 118 -7.49 -10.93 10.32
C ALA A 118 -8.62 -9.93 10.62
N ILE A 119 -9.72 -10.39 11.23
CA ILE A 119 -10.85 -9.52 11.63
C ILE A 119 -10.49 -8.49 12.70
N LEU A 120 -9.39 -8.70 13.44
CA LEU A 120 -8.94 -7.77 14.48
C LEU A 120 -8.20 -6.55 13.87
N SER A 121 -7.84 -6.61 12.59
CA SER A 121 -7.18 -5.50 11.91
C SER A 121 -8.14 -4.36 11.65
N ARG A 122 -7.70 -3.16 12.01
CA ARG A 122 -8.40 -1.89 11.83
C ARG A 122 -7.93 -1.12 10.61
N GLN A 123 -7.18 -1.76 9.72
CA GLN A 123 -6.64 -1.16 8.49
C GLN A 123 -7.72 -0.47 7.65
N VAL A 124 -7.34 0.68 7.09
CA VAL A 124 -8.16 1.50 6.20
C VAL A 124 -7.36 1.93 4.97
N ALA A 125 -8.06 2.50 3.99
CA ALA A 125 -7.44 3.32 2.96
C ALA A 125 -8.23 4.62 2.79
N VAL A 126 -7.52 5.69 2.44
CA VAL A 126 -8.10 7.02 2.27
C VAL A 126 -7.44 7.71 1.07
N ILE A 127 -8.12 8.72 0.54
CA ILE A 127 -7.56 9.66 -0.41
C ILE A 127 -7.27 10.96 0.34
N ARG A 128 -6.07 11.49 0.11
CA ARG A 128 -5.68 12.85 0.45
C ARG A 128 -5.17 13.50 -0.83
N ASP A 129 -5.81 14.58 -1.26
CA ASP A 129 -5.56 15.24 -2.54
C ASP A 129 -5.56 14.26 -3.72
N LYS A 130 -4.39 14.05 -4.36
CA LYS A 130 -4.20 13.13 -5.49
C LYS A 130 -3.43 11.87 -5.09
N SER A 131 -3.42 11.55 -3.80
CA SER A 131 -2.66 10.45 -3.23
C SER A 131 -3.58 9.44 -2.57
N LEU A 132 -3.35 8.16 -2.86
CA LEU A 132 -3.98 7.05 -2.17
C LEU A 132 -3.08 6.63 -0.99
N ILE A 133 -3.65 6.52 0.20
CA ILE A 133 -2.96 6.06 1.42
C ILE A 133 -3.59 4.75 1.86
N ILE A 134 -2.79 3.70 2.06
CA ILE A 134 -3.26 2.36 2.45
C ILE A 134 -2.48 1.87 3.66
N ASN A 135 -3.18 1.40 4.69
CA ASN A 135 -2.54 0.73 5.82
C ASN A 135 -2.44 -0.77 5.58
N LEU A 136 -1.24 -1.32 5.66
CA LEU A 136 -0.95 -2.73 5.45
C LEU A 136 -0.56 -3.42 6.77
N PRO A 137 -0.67 -4.76 6.83
CA PRO A 137 -0.18 -5.54 7.98
C PRO A 137 1.31 -5.35 8.23
N GLY A 138 1.75 -5.58 9.48
CA GLY A 138 3.15 -5.41 9.88
C GLY A 138 4.12 -6.53 9.46
N GLN A 139 3.62 -7.72 9.08
CA GLN A 139 4.47 -8.85 8.74
C GLN A 139 4.78 -8.90 7.24
N PRO A 140 6.05 -9.05 6.82
CA PRO A 140 6.46 -9.16 5.41
C PRO A 140 5.59 -10.09 4.55
N LYS A 141 5.31 -11.29 5.07
CA LYS A 141 4.47 -12.28 4.39
C LYS A 141 3.05 -11.75 4.18
N SER A 142 2.44 -11.19 5.22
CA SER A 142 1.08 -10.65 5.15
C SER A 142 0.97 -9.40 4.28
N ILE A 143 2.03 -8.60 4.15
CA ILE A 143 2.10 -7.49 3.18
C ILE A 143 1.93 -8.04 1.76
N ALA A 144 2.76 -9.02 1.38
CA ALA A 144 2.70 -9.63 0.05
C ALA A 144 1.35 -10.31 -0.21
N GLU A 145 0.84 -11.09 0.74
CA GLU A 145 -0.48 -11.75 0.64
C GLU A 145 -1.62 -10.75 0.47
N THR A 146 -1.54 -9.58 1.12
CA THR A 146 -2.58 -8.55 1.01
C THR A 146 -2.54 -7.84 -0.35
N LEU A 147 -1.32 -7.51 -0.82
CA LEU A 147 -1.11 -6.80 -2.08
C LEU A 147 -1.36 -7.69 -3.31
N GLU A 148 -0.88 -8.94 -3.28
CA GLU A 148 -0.92 -9.90 -4.38
C GLU A 148 -2.16 -10.80 -4.35
N GLY A 149 -2.70 -11.06 -3.16
CA GLY A 149 -3.86 -11.93 -2.95
C GLY A 149 -3.48 -13.40 -2.80
N LEU A 150 -4.44 -14.29 -3.07
CA LEU A 150 -4.27 -15.73 -2.96
C LEU A 150 -4.17 -16.36 -4.36
N LYS A 151 -3.11 -17.14 -4.57
CA LYS A 151 -2.94 -18.06 -5.70
C LYS A 151 -3.08 -19.51 -5.21
N ASP A 152 -3.55 -20.40 -6.07
CA ASP A 152 -3.58 -21.84 -5.78
C ASP A 152 -2.20 -22.50 -6.01
N THR A 153 -2.13 -23.82 -5.86
CA THR A 153 -0.91 -24.60 -6.03
C THR A 153 -0.35 -24.58 -7.46
N GLU A 154 -1.18 -24.23 -8.44
CA GLU A 154 -0.79 -24.12 -9.86
C GLU A 154 -0.41 -22.68 -10.22
N GLY A 155 -0.49 -21.75 -9.26
CA GLY A 155 -0.19 -20.33 -9.45
C GLY A 155 -1.36 -19.53 -10.03
N VAL A 156 -2.56 -20.12 -10.14
CA VAL A 156 -3.74 -19.44 -10.65
C VAL A 156 -4.33 -18.53 -9.56
N GLN A 157 -4.69 -17.30 -9.93
CA GLN A 157 -5.26 -16.34 -9.00
C GLN A 157 -6.66 -16.79 -8.53
N VAL A 158 -6.82 -17.03 -7.23
CA VAL A 158 -8.08 -17.41 -6.59
C VAL A 158 -8.80 -16.19 -6.03
N VAL A 159 -8.07 -15.33 -5.32
CA VAL A 159 -8.59 -14.06 -4.78
C VAL A 159 -7.64 -12.95 -5.21
N PRO A 160 -8.07 -11.97 -6.01
CA PRO A 160 -7.22 -10.84 -6.38
C PRO A 160 -6.73 -10.08 -5.14
N GLY A 161 -5.44 -9.72 -5.13
CA GLY A 161 -4.90 -8.81 -4.13
C GLY A 161 -5.43 -7.39 -4.30
N ILE A 162 -5.33 -6.57 -3.25
CA ILE A 162 -5.86 -5.20 -3.30
C ILE A 162 -5.13 -4.33 -4.33
N PHE A 163 -3.89 -4.66 -4.69
CA PHE A 163 -3.11 -3.84 -5.60
C PHE A 163 -3.65 -3.88 -7.04
N ALA A 164 -4.44 -4.90 -7.40
CA ALA A 164 -5.08 -4.96 -8.72
C ALA A 164 -5.99 -3.74 -9.01
N ALA A 165 -6.51 -3.07 -7.97
CA ALA A 165 -7.33 -1.87 -8.10
C ALA A 165 -6.53 -0.55 -7.96
N VAL A 166 -5.31 -0.60 -7.43
CA VAL A 166 -4.52 0.59 -7.07
C VAL A 166 -4.18 1.46 -8.29
N PRO A 167 -3.64 0.91 -9.40
CA PRO A 167 -3.30 1.73 -10.56
C PRO A 167 -4.48 2.53 -11.13
N TYR A 168 -5.65 1.90 -11.27
CA TYR A 168 -6.83 2.61 -11.76
C TYR A 168 -7.38 3.62 -10.74
N CYS A 169 -7.28 3.33 -9.44
CA CYS A 169 -7.62 4.33 -8.43
C CYS A 169 -6.73 5.58 -8.54
N ILE A 170 -5.43 5.40 -8.79
CA ILE A 170 -4.49 6.51 -8.97
C ILE A 170 -4.81 7.30 -10.25
N ASP A 171 -5.17 6.63 -11.34
CA ASP A 171 -5.63 7.29 -12.57
C ASP A 171 -6.83 8.22 -12.28
N LEU A 172 -7.81 7.72 -11.53
CA LEU A 172 -9.07 8.43 -11.23
C LEU A 172 -8.89 9.67 -10.33
N ILE A 173 -7.86 9.68 -9.48
CA ILE A 173 -7.53 10.84 -8.62
C ILE A 173 -6.52 11.77 -9.29
N GLY A 174 -6.19 11.54 -10.58
CA GLY A 174 -5.32 12.40 -11.37
C GLY A 174 -3.83 12.23 -11.07
N GLY A 175 -3.42 11.04 -10.61
CA GLY A 175 -2.02 10.66 -10.45
C GLY A 175 -1.39 10.09 -11.74
N PRO A 176 -0.15 9.58 -11.65
CA PRO A 176 0.56 9.00 -12.78
C PRO A 176 -0.01 7.62 -13.16
N TYR A 177 0.29 7.18 -14.39
CA TYR A 177 -0.20 5.89 -14.89
C TYR A 177 0.72 4.75 -14.45
N LEU A 178 0.33 4.03 -13.40
CA LEU A 178 1.09 2.89 -12.87
C LEU A 178 0.87 1.65 -13.74
N GLU A 179 1.96 0.96 -14.07
CA GLU A 179 1.97 -0.19 -14.96
C GLU A 179 2.57 -1.38 -14.26
N THR A 180 1.83 -2.48 -14.23
CA THR A 180 2.19 -3.66 -13.46
C THR A 180 2.83 -4.75 -14.32
N ASP A 181 3.60 -5.63 -13.68
CA ASP A 181 3.94 -6.94 -14.22
C ASP A 181 2.80 -7.93 -13.92
N ASP A 182 2.09 -8.35 -14.98
CA ASP A 182 0.97 -9.29 -14.91
C ASP A 182 1.34 -10.64 -14.28
N SER A 183 2.63 -11.04 -14.29
CA SER A 183 3.09 -12.26 -13.61
C SER A 183 3.06 -12.12 -12.08
N VAL A 184 3.18 -10.89 -11.57
CA VAL A 184 3.12 -10.56 -10.15
C VAL A 184 1.70 -10.16 -9.78
N CYS A 185 1.18 -9.09 -10.38
CA CYS A 185 -0.15 -8.55 -10.11
C CYS A 185 -0.70 -7.89 -11.38
N LYS A 186 -1.83 -8.38 -11.89
CA LYS A 186 -2.49 -7.77 -13.05
C LYS A 186 -3.39 -6.60 -12.60
N ALA A 187 -2.99 -5.38 -12.93
CA ALA A 187 -3.83 -4.20 -12.73
C ALA A 187 -5.12 -4.30 -13.57
N PHE A 188 -6.26 -4.04 -12.94
CA PHE A 188 -7.53 -3.95 -13.65
C PHE A 188 -7.79 -2.50 -14.09
N ARG A 189 -8.07 -2.33 -15.39
CA ARG A 189 -8.57 -1.09 -15.98
C ARG A 189 -9.75 -1.37 -16.89
N PRO A 190 -10.81 -0.54 -16.89
CA PRO A 190 -11.84 -0.63 -17.92
C PRO A 190 -11.23 -0.28 -19.29
N LYS A 191 -11.83 -0.79 -20.37
CA LYS A 191 -11.31 -0.61 -21.74
C LYS A 191 -11.02 0.86 -22.11
N SER A 192 -11.83 1.79 -21.60
CA SER A 192 -11.68 3.23 -21.83
C SER A 192 -10.46 3.86 -21.14
N ALA A 193 -9.89 3.20 -20.13
CA ALA A 193 -8.75 3.70 -19.36
C ALA A 193 -7.42 3.06 -19.78
N ILE A 194 -7.43 2.08 -20.69
CA ILE A 194 -6.22 1.42 -21.18
C ILE A 194 -5.55 2.32 -22.21
N ARG A 195 -4.32 2.77 -21.93
CA ARG A 195 -3.51 3.53 -22.90
C ARG A 195 -2.96 2.58 -23.97
N ALA A 196 -3.05 2.98 -25.24
CA ALA A 196 -2.34 2.31 -26.32
C ALA A 196 -0.83 2.59 -26.16
N ARG A 197 0.00 1.56 -26.33
CA ARG A 197 1.45 1.63 -26.30
C ARG A 197 2.00 1.42 -27.70
#